data_AF-N9V5P8-F1
#
_entry.id   AF-N9V5P8-F1
#
_cell.length_a   1.000
_cell.length_b   1.000
_cell.length_c   1.000
_cell.angle_alpha   90.00
_cell.angle_beta   90.00
_cell.angle_gamma   90.00
#
_symmetry.space_group_name_H-M   'P 1'
#
loop_
_entity.id
_entity.type
_entity.pdbx_description
1 polymer ?
#
loop_
_entity_poly.entity_id
_entity_poly.type
_entity_poly.pdbx_seq_one_letter_code
_entity_poly.pdbx_strand_id
1 'polypeptide(L)' 'MHDEDIVCTCMSVSVRDIKTAIEAGASSFQEVQDATGAGTVCGACNDVLESVVEQLLRNR' A
#
# COMPACT_ATOMS: atom_id res chain seq x y z
N MET A 1 7.48 9.41 3.96
CA MET A 1 7.61 8.03 4.45
C MET A 1 8.78 7.41 3.75
N HIS A 2 9.53 6.58 4.46
CA HIS A 2 10.65 5.82 3.93
C HIS A 2 10.15 4.44 3.50
N ASP A 3 10.91 3.78 2.62
CA ASP A 3 10.54 2.50 2.03
C ASP A 3 10.28 1.40 3.07
N GLU A 4 10.94 1.46 4.22
CA GLU A 4 10.85 0.44 5.27
C GLU A 4 9.76 0.74 6.31
N ASP A 5 9.07 1.88 6.19
CA ASP A 5 7.95 2.21 7.07
C ASP A 5 6.82 1.19 6.86
N ILE A 6 6.39 0.51 7.93
CA ILE A 6 5.26 -0.41 7.90
C ILE A 6 3.95 0.37 7.84
N VAL A 7 3.18 0.15 6.78
CA VAL A 7 1.86 0.75 6.56
C VAL A 7 0.77 -0.13 7.16
N CYS A 8 0.81 -1.45 6.93
CA CYS A 8 -0.13 -2.40 7.51
C CYS A 8 0.59 -3.37 8.44
N THR A 9 0.36 -3.26 9.75
CA THR A 9 0.97 -4.15 10.74
C THR A 9 0.42 -5.57 10.68
N CYS A 10 -0.89 -5.74 10.43
CA CYS A 10 -1.51 -7.07 10.36
C CYS A 10 -0.91 -7.97 9.28
N MET A 11 -0.58 -7.39 8.13
CA MET A 11 0.01 -8.10 6.98
C MET A 11 1.50 -7.83 6.82
N SER A 12 2.10 -7.04 7.73
CA SER A 12 3.50 -6.61 7.66
C SER A 12 3.90 -5.98 6.31
N VAL A 13 3.01 -5.15 5.75
CA VAL A 13 3.21 -4.48 4.45
C VAL A 13 3.87 -3.13 4.66
N SER A 14 5.01 -2.92 4.00
CA SER A 14 5.80 -1.69 3.98
C SER A 14 5.47 -0.79 2.78
N VAL A 15 5.99 0.45 2.79
CA VAL A 15 5.93 1.34 1.62
C VAL A 15 6.61 0.71 0.40
N ARG A 16 7.73 -0.03 0.60
CA ARG A 16 8.42 -0.76 -0.47
C ARG A 16 7.50 -1.79 -1.13
N ASP A 17 6.75 -2.56 -0.34
CA ASP A 17 5.83 -3.58 -0.87
C ASP A 17 4.72 -2.93 -1.71
N ILE A 18 4.20 -1.78 -1.27
CA ILE A 18 3.21 -1.01 -2.03
C ILE A 18 3.80 -0.50 -3.36
N LYS A 19 5.03 0.02 -3.34
CA LYS A 19 5.73 0.43 -4.58
C LYS A 19 5.90 -0.74 -5.54
N THR A 20 6.35 -1.90 -5.04
CA THR A 20 6.52 -3.11 -5.84
C THR A 20 5.19 -3.59 -6.43
N ALA A 21 4.07 -3.51 -5.68
CA ALA A 21 2.75 -3.84 -6.21
C ALA A 21 2.34 -2.90 -7.36
N ILE A 22 2.63 -1.59 -7.23
CA ILE A 22 2.35 -0.60 -8.28
C ILE A 22 3.24 -0.85 -9.52
N GLU A 23 4.52 -1.12 -9.33
CA GLU A 23 5.46 -1.49 -10.41
C GLU A 23 5.02 -2.78 -11.13
N ALA A 24 4.41 -3.72 -10.40
CA ALA A 24 3.84 -4.94 -10.95
C ALA A 24 2.49 -4.74 -11.67
N GLY A 25 1.91 -3.53 -11.61
CA GLY A 25 0.75 -3.13 -12.40
C GLY A 25 -0.45 -2.63 -11.59
N ALA A 26 -0.41 -2.68 -10.26
CA ALA A 26 -1.49 -2.11 -9.45
C ALA A 26 -1.59 -0.60 -9.67
N SER A 27 -2.81 -0.14 -9.95
CA SER A 27 -3.12 1.22 -10.41
C SER A 27 -4.21 1.90 -9.57
N SER A 28 -4.65 1.24 -8.50
CA SER A 28 -5.64 1.79 -7.56
C SER A 28 -5.39 1.26 -6.14
N PHE A 29 -6.02 1.92 -5.16
CA PHE A 29 -6.03 1.45 -3.77
C PHE A 29 -6.50 -0.01 -3.66
N GLN A 30 -7.62 -0.34 -4.31
CA GLN A 30 -8.17 -1.70 -4.29
C GLN A 30 -7.20 -2.73 -4.88
N GLU A 31 -6.57 -2.43 -6.01
CA GLU A 31 -5.60 -3.35 -6.63
C GLU A 31 -4.35 -3.56 -5.74
N VAL A 32 -3.93 -2.53 -4.98
CA VAL A 32 -2.86 -2.67 -3.99
C VAL A 32 -3.31 -3.53 -2.80
N GLN A 33 -4.55 -3.38 -2.34
CA GLN A 33 -5.10 -4.27 -1.29
C GLN A 33 -5.14 -5.72 -1.77
N ASP A 34 -5.57 -5.96 -3.01
CA ASP A 34 -5.64 -7.30 -3.59
C ASP A 34 -4.24 -7.93 -3.74
N ALA A 35 -3.23 -7.13 -4.12
CA ALA A 35 -1.86 -7.59 -4.32
C ALA A 35 -1.09 -7.84 -3.00
N THR A 36 -1.33 -7.03 -1.97
CA THR A 36 -0.53 -7.03 -0.73
C THR A 36 -1.27 -7.57 0.49
N GLY A 37 -2.60 -7.65 0.44
CA GLY A 37 -3.47 -7.91 1.58
C GLY A 37 -3.61 -6.73 2.55
N ALA A 38 -2.92 -5.61 2.34
CA ALA A 38 -2.98 -4.47 3.24
C ALA A 38 -4.41 -3.93 3.41
N GLY A 39 -4.80 -3.62 4.64
CA GLY A 39 -6.12 -3.06 4.94
C GLY A 39 -7.29 -4.04 4.93
N THR A 40 -7.04 -5.33 4.64
CA THR A 40 -8.10 -6.36 4.54
C THR A 40 -8.43 -7.06 5.87
N VAL A 41 -7.61 -6.86 6.91
CA VAL A 41 -7.77 -7.54 8.21
C VAL A 41 -8.55 -6.70 9.22
N CYS A 42 -7.94 -5.62 9.74
CA CYS A 42 -8.56 -4.77 10.76
C CYS A 42 -9.02 -3.40 10.24
N GLY A 43 -8.59 -3.03 9.03
CA GLY A 43 -8.91 -1.74 8.39
C GLY A 43 -8.23 -0.49 8.97
N ALA A 44 -7.49 -0.60 10.09
CA ALA A 44 -6.92 0.57 10.78
C ALA A 44 -5.90 1.36 9.95
N CYS A 45 -5.26 0.72 8.95
CA CYS A 45 -4.30 1.37 8.07
C CYS A 45 -4.91 1.96 6.79
N ASN A 46 -6.22 1.83 6.56
CA ASN A 46 -6.82 2.12 5.24
C ASN A 46 -6.59 3.57 4.80
N ASP A 47 -6.82 4.54 5.68
CA ASP A 47 -6.61 5.96 5.37
C ASP A 47 -5.15 6.28 5.02
N VAL A 48 -4.20 5.66 5.73
CA VAL A 48 -2.76 5.83 5.48
C VAL A 48 -2.36 5.14 4.19
N LEU A 49 -2.85 3.92 3.97
CA LEU A 49 -2.60 3.13 2.77
C LEU A 49 -3.11 3.86 1.52
N GLU A 50 -4.33 4.39 1.55
CA GLU A 50 -4.92 5.16 0.44
C GLU A 50 -4.07 6.39 0.13
N SER A 51 -3.69 7.17 1.15
CA SER A 51 -2.82 8.35 0.97
C SER A 51 -1.46 7.99 0.36
N VAL A 52 -0.84 6.87 0.79
CA VAL A 52 0.44 6.39 0.23
C VAL A 52 0.27 5.94 -1.22
N VAL A 53 -0.75 5.14 -1.52
CA VAL A 53 -1.01 4.65 -2.88
C VAL A 53 -1.23 5.81 -3.84
N GLU A 54 -2.07 6.78 -3.47
CA GLU A 54 -2.29 7.96 -4.30
C GLU A 54 -1.02 8.79 -4.52
N GLN A 55 -0.21 8.99 -3.48
CA GLN A 55 1.06 9.71 -3.60
C GLN A 55 2.02 9.01 -4.57
N LEU A 56 2.13 7.68 -4.48
CA LEU A 56 3.00 6.89 -5.35
C LEU A 56 2.51 6.88 -6.80
N LEU A 57 1.20 6.77 -7.02
CA LEU A 57 0.61 6.80 -8.37
C LEU A 57 0.73 8.18 -9.04
N ARG A 58 0.65 9.28 -8.28
CA ARG A 58 0.88 10.64 -8.79
C ARG A 58 2.33 10.90 -9.21
N ASN A 59 3.27 10.16 -8.63
CA ASN A 59 4.71 10.33 -8.82
C ASN A 59 5.35 9.23 -9.68
N ARG A 60 4.53 8.50 -10.46
CA ARG A 60 4.95 7.43 -11.36
C ARG A 60 5.57 7.95 -12.66
#